data_AF-A0A933S7W0-F1
#
_entry.id   AF-A0A933S7W0-F1
#
_cell.length_a   1.000
_cell.length_b   1.000
_cell.length_c   1.000
_cell.angle_alpha   90.00
_cell.angle_beta   90.00
_cell.angle_gamma   90.00
#
_symmetry.space_group_name_H-M   'P 1'
#
loop_
_entity.id
_entity.type
_entity.pdbx_description
1 polymer ?
#
loop_
_entity_poly.entity_id
_entity_poly.type
_entity_poly.pdbx_seq_one_letter_code
_entity_poly.pdbx_strand_id
1 'polypeptide(L)'
;MVTKTHLSNLNQEQIRIYLEHHQQVIGGIKKQLYTDSAITAITQIGSGVLRRTNHLARGGLIAAATEQVQVVTAEHIRIASTELI
;
A
#
# COMPACT_ATOMS: atom_id res chain seq x y z
N MET A 1 -12.04 -22.93 -21.46
CA MET A 1 -10.80 -23.05 -20.66
C MET A 1 -10.61 -21.72 -19.93
N VAL A 2 -11.19 -21.58 -18.75
CA VAL A 2 -10.96 -20.39 -17.90
C VAL A 2 -9.62 -20.59 -17.22
N THR A 3 -8.59 -19.89 -17.69
CA THR A 3 -7.35 -19.73 -16.93
C THR A 3 -7.70 -18.95 -15.67
N LYS A 4 -8.06 -19.67 -14.61
CA LYS A 4 -8.04 -19.15 -13.24
C LYS A 4 -6.57 -18.88 -12.95
N THR A 5 -6.10 -17.69 -13.30
CA THR A 5 -4.79 -17.22 -12.85
C THR A 5 -4.86 -17.27 -11.34
N HIS A 6 -4.25 -18.30 -10.76
CA HIS A 6 -4.07 -18.48 -9.33
C HIS A 6 -3.09 -17.39 -8.90
N LEU A 7 -3.56 -16.13 -8.86
CA LEU A 7 -2.92 -15.05 -8.14
C LEU A 7 -3.11 -15.43 -6.67
N SER A 8 -2.27 -16.36 -6.21
CA SER A 8 -2.15 -16.72 -4.81
C SER A 8 -2.12 -15.42 -4.03
N ASN A 9 -3.10 -15.22 -3.15
CA ASN A 9 -3.19 -14.04 -2.29
C ASN A 9 -1.79 -13.77 -1.73
N LEU A 10 -1.21 -12.62 -2.08
CA LEU A 10 0.14 -12.32 -1.65
C LEU A 10 0.16 -12.25 -0.13
N ASN A 11 1.03 -13.05 0.49
CA ASN A 11 1.23 -12.99 1.93
C ASN A 11 1.70 -11.59 2.33
N GLN A 12 1.39 -11.17 3.56
CA GLN A 12 1.79 -9.87 4.11
C GLN A 12 3.29 -9.56 3.90
N GLU A 13 4.14 -10.58 3.99
CA GLU A 13 5.58 -10.49 3.71
C GLU A 13 5.88 -10.13 2.24
N GLN A 14 5.14 -10.71 1.30
CA GLN A 14 5.31 -10.42 -0.12
C GLN A 14 4.83 -9.00 -0.47
N ILE A 15 3.78 -8.51 0.21
CA ILE A 15 3.32 -7.13 0.07
C ILE A 15 4.37 -6.16 0.65
N ARG A 16 4.98 -6.49 1.79
CA ARG A 16 6.10 -5.71 2.36
C ARG A 16 7.27 -5.63 1.38
N ILE A 17 7.75 -6.76 0.90
CA ILE A 17 8.87 -6.82 -0.06
C ILE A 17 8.52 -6.08 -1.36
N TYR A 18 7.29 -6.26 -1.87
CA TYR A 18 6.84 -5.56 -3.07
C TYR A 18 6.81 -4.04 -2.87
N LEU A 19 6.26 -3.56 -1.75
CA LEU A 19 6.23 -2.13 -1.43
C LEU A 19 7.64 -1.57 -1.25
N GLU A 20 8.54 -2.28 -0.56
CA GLU A 20 9.94 -1.87 -0.39
C GLU A 20 10.67 -1.77 -1.73
N HIS A 21 10.54 -2.79 -2.59
CA HIS A 21 11.19 -2.82 -3.89
C HIS A 21 10.61 -1.76 -4.83
N HIS A 22 9.29 -1.55 -4.83
CA HIS A 22 8.64 -0.53 -5.63
C HIS A 22 9.06 0.89 -5.20
N GLN A 23 9.23 1.12 -3.89
CA GLN A 23 9.75 2.39 -3.35
C GLN A 23 11.21 2.65 -3.74
N GLN A 24 12.05 1.61 -3.75
CA GLN A 24 13.43 1.70 -4.23
C GLN A 24 13.50 2.05 -5.72
N VAL A 25 12.67 1.42 -6.54
CA VAL A 25 12.67 1.60 -8.00
C VAL A 25 12.11 2.97 -8.41
N ILE A 26 11.14 3.53 -7.68
CA ILE A 26 10.45 4.77 -8.09
C ILE A 26 11.04 6.03 -7.45
N GLY A 27 11.63 5.94 -6.25
CA GLY A 27 12.06 7.14 -5.52
C GLY A 27 13.54 7.19 -5.12
N GLY A 28 14.27 6.07 -5.12
CA GLY A 28 15.58 6.01 -4.46
C GLY A 28 15.53 6.33 -2.95
N ILE A 29 14.34 6.39 -2.37
CA ILE A 29 14.10 6.79 -0.97
C ILE A 29 14.34 5.57 -0.08
N LYS A 30 15.47 5.57 0.65
CA LYS A 30 15.76 4.59 1.73
C LYS A 30 14.98 4.86 3.03
N LYS A 31 14.17 5.92 3.07
CA LYS A 31 13.39 6.31 4.23
C LYS A 31 12.06 5.54 4.22
N GLN A 32 11.74 4.90 5.33
CA GLN A 32 10.49 4.16 5.51
C GLN A 32 9.32 5.17 5.49
N LEU A 33 8.67 5.32 4.32
CA LEU A 33 7.56 6.26 4.15
C LEU A 33 6.25 5.72 4.73
N TYR A 34 6.21 4.45 5.11
CA TYR A 34 5.04 3.80 5.69
C TYR A 34 5.41 3.22 7.05
N THR A 35 4.55 3.45 8.03
CA THR A 35 4.61 2.71 9.30
C THR A 35 4.19 1.25 9.10
N ASP A 36 4.62 0.35 10.00
CA ASP A 36 4.15 -1.04 10.01
C ASP A 36 2.62 -1.14 10.10
N SER A 37 1.98 -0.19 10.80
CA SER A 37 0.52 -0.11 10.87
C SER A 37 -0.11 0.26 9.53
N ALA A 38 0.52 1.15 8.74
CA ALA A 38 0.07 1.46 7.39
C ALA A 38 0.18 0.25 6.45
N ILE A 39 1.28 -0.49 6.49
CA ILE A 39 1.47 -1.72 5.68
C ILE A 39 0.42 -2.78 6.05
N THR A 40 0.12 -2.92 7.34
CA THR A 40 -0.91 -3.84 7.84
C THR A 40 -2.30 -3.42 7.34
N ALA A 41 -2.64 -2.13 7.45
CA ALA A 41 -3.90 -1.60 6.95
C ALA A 41 -4.05 -1.78 5.43
N ILE A 42 -3.01 -1.53 4.65
CA ILE A 42 -3.00 -1.77 3.20
C ILE A 42 -3.26 -3.25 2.89
N THR A 43 -2.63 -4.16 3.63
CA THR A 43 -2.80 -5.61 3.44
C THR A 43 -4.22 -6.07 3.77
N GLN A 44 -4.77 -5.58 4.88
CA GLN A 44 -6.13 -5.90 5.32
C GLN A 44 -7.21 -5.33 4.39
N ILE A 45 -7.11 -4.05 4.00
CA ILE A 45 -8.09 -3.36 3.14
C ILE A 45 -7.93 -3.78 1.67
N GLY A 46 -6.69 -3.98 1.23
CA GLY A 46 -6.36 -4.40 -0.13
C GLY A 46 -6.74 -5.85 -0.43
N SER A 47 -7.03 -6.67 0.58
CA SER A 47 -7.43 -8.09 0.45
C SER A 47 -6.45 -8.94 -0.38
N GLY A 48 -5.16 -8.58 -0.39
CA GLY A 48 -4.13 -9.26 -1.19
C GLY A 48 -4.13 -8.95 -2.69
N VAL A 49 -5.01 -8.06 -3.18
CA VAL A 49 -5.06 -7.66 -4.59
C VAL A 49 -4.09 -6.50 -4.82
N LEU A 50 -2.98 -6.77 -5.51
CA LEU A 50 -1.93 -5.78 -5.82
C LEU A 50 -2.47 -4.44 -6.34
N ARG A 51 -3.47 -4.49 -7.23
CA ARG A 51 -4.06 -3.28 -7.80
C ARG A 51 -4.70 -2.40 -6.73
N ARG A 52 -5.50 -2.98 -5.81
CA ARG A 52 -6.11 -2.24 -4.69
C ARG A 52 -5.06 -1.76 -3.71
N THR A 53 -4.10 -2.61 -3.36
CA THR A 53 -2.95 -2.26 -2.50
C THR A 53 -2.20 -1.05 -3.04
N ASN A 54 -1.91 -0.99 -4.35
CA ASN A 54 -1.24 0.16 -4.98
C ASN A 54 -2.09 1.43 -4.96
N HIS A 55 -3.40 1.33 -5.21
CA HIS A 55 -4.30 2.48 -5.11
C HIS A 55 -4.36 3.03 -3.68
N LEU A 56 -4.43 2.16 -2.67
CA LEU A 56 -4.42 2.54 -1.25
C LEU A 56 -3.09 3.16 -0.84
N ALA A 57 -1.96 2.58 -1.26
CA ALA A 57 -0.63 3.12 -0.97
C ALA A 57 -0.45 4.54 -1.56
N ARG A 58 -0.86 4.72 -2.83
CA ARG A 58 -0.83 6.03 -3.49
C ARG A 58 -1.76 7.04 -2.82
N GLY A 59 -2.99 6.63 -2.49
CA GLY A 59 -3.94 7.49 -1.78
C GLY A 59 -3.43 7.88 -0.40
N GLY A 60 -2.79 6.96 0.33
CA GLY A 60 -2.16 7.23 1.62
C GLY A 60 -1.03 8.24 1.56
N LEU A 61 -0.21 8.19 0.50
CA LEU A 61 0.82 9.21 0.27
C LEU A 61 0.21 10.59 0.00
N ILE A 62 -0.90 10.65 -0.75
CA ILE A 62 -1.61 11.90 -1.01
C ILE A 62 -2.22 12.45 0.28
N ALA A 63 -2.88 11.61 1.07
CA ALA A 63 -3.44 12.01 2.37
C ALA A 63 -2.34 12.51 3.33
N ALA A 64 -1.21 11.80 3.42
CA ALA A 64 -0.07 12.24 4.23
C ALA A 64 0.52 13.57 3.73
N ALA A 65 0.61 13.76 2.40
CA ALA A 65 1.09 15.01 1.82
C ALA A 65 0.12 16.18 2.08
N THR A 66 -1.19 15.94 2.05
CA THR A 66 -2.22 16.92 2.45
C THR A 66 -2.04 17.35 3.90
N GLU A 67 -1.70 16.42 4.78
CA GLU A 67 -1.40 16.70 6.20
C GLU A 67 0.05 17.17 6.44
N GLN A 68 0.85 17.40 5.37
CA GLN A 68 2.25 17.81 5.44
C GLN A 68 3.16 16.87 6.26
N VAL A 69 2.78 15.60 6.40
CA VAL A 69 3.55 14.57 7.11
C VAL A 69 4.30 13.68 6.14
N GLN A 70 5.58 13.41 6.45
CA GLN A 70 6.47 12.60 5.62
C GLN A 70 6.26 11.08 5.80
N VAL A 71 5.42 10.67 6.74
CA VAL A 71 5.21 9.27 7.10
C VAL A 71 3.72 8.94 7.01
N VAL A 72 3.40 7.92 6.22
CA VAL A 72 2.06 7.38 6.04
C VAL A 72 1.71 6.46 7.22
N THR A 73 0.59 6.75 7.87
CA THR A 73 0.03 5.97 8.98
C THR A 73 -1.18 5.16 8.51
N ALA A 74 -1.65 4.23 9.35
CA ALA A 74 -2.88 3.49 9.07
C ALA A 74 -4.09 4.41 8.84
N GLU A 75 -4.15 5.58 9.48
CA GLU A 75 -5.27 6.51 9.31
C GLU A 75 -5.29 7.13 7.92
N HIS A 76 -4.13 7.54 7.39
CA HIS A 76 -4.04 8.02 6.00
C HIS A 76 -4.49 6.96 4.99
N ILE A 77 -4.21 5.68 5.25
CA ILE A 77 -4.69 4.57 4.41
C ILE A 77 -6.21 4.40 4.52
N ARG A 78 -6.77 4.61 5.72
CA ARG A 78 -8.21 4.52 5.96
C ARG A 78 -8.97 5.65 5.26
N ILE A 79 -8.44 6.88 5.32
CA ILE A 79 -8.96 8.03 4.57
C ILE A 79 -8.93 7.74 3.06
N ALA A 80 -7.80 7.27 2.55
CA ALA A 80 -7.67 6.88 1.15
C ALA A 80 -8.67 5.79 0.74
N SER A 81 -8.96 4.83 1.64
CA SER A 81 -9.98 3.80 1.38
C SER A 81 -11.40 4.35 1.30
N THR A 82 -11.71 5.44 2.01
CA THR A 82 -13.03 6.06 1.96
C THR A 82 -13.23 6.95 0.73
N GLU A 83 -12.13 7.50 0.18
CA GLU A 83 -12.16 8.33 -1.04
C GLU A 83 -12.14 7.53 -2.34
N LEU A 84 -11.85 6.21 -2.27
CA LEU A 84 -11.81 5.29 -3.42
C LEU A 84 -13.17 4.67 -3.79
N ILE A 85 -14.27 5.09 -3.13
CA ILE A 85 -15.64 4.59 -3.35
C ILE A 85 -16.41 5.51 -4.30
#